data_AF-A0A376RQD3-F1
#
_entry.id   AF-A0A376RQD3-F1
#
_cell.length_a   1.000
_cell.length_b   1.000
_cell.length_c   1.000
_cell.angle_alpha   90.00
_cell.angle_beta   90.00
_cell.angle_gamma   90.00
#
_symmetry.space_group_name_H-M   'P 1'
#
loop_
_entity.id
_entity.type
_entity.pdbx_description
1 polymer ?
#
loop_
_entity_poly.entity_id
_entity_poly.type
_entity_poly.pdbx_seq_one_letter_code
_entity_poly.pdbx_strand_id
1 'polypeptide(L)' 'MLDRLALTPARLKGIADDVRQVCNLADPVGQVIDGGVLDSGLRLERRRVPLGVIGVIYEARPNVTVDVASLCLKRVTR' A
#
# COMPACT_ATOMS: atom_id res chain seq x y z
N MET A 1 27.09 -12.38 8.62
CA MET A 1 26.46 -12.03 7.33
C MET A 1 25.36 -13.00 6.89
N LEU A 2 25.27 -14.22 7.45
CA LEU A 2 24.20 -15.21 7.21
C LEU A 2 22.93 -15.04 8.07
N ASP A 3 22.99 -14.26 9.16
CA ASP A 3 21.86 -14.05 10.10
C ASP A 3 20.68 -13.25 9.54
N ARG A 4 20.81 -12.64 8.34
CA ARG A 4 19.70 -11.95 7.67
C ARG A 4 18.82 -12.88 6.83
N LEU A 5 19.25 -14.11 6.57
CA LEU A 5 18.54 -15.07 5.71
C LEU A 5 17.84 -16.19 6.50
N ALA A 6 18.14 -16.34 7.80
CA ALA A 6 17.50 -17.34 8.64
C ALA A 6 16.05 -16.94 8.98
N LEU A 7 15.08 -17.64 8.39
CA LEU A 7 13.67 -17.58 8.71
C LEU A 7 13.42 -18.37 10.00
N THR A 8 13.46 -17.69 11.14
CA THR A 8 13.03 -18.27 12.41
C THR A 8 11.50 -18.17 12.53
N PRO A 9 10.83 -19.06 13.30
CA PRO A 9 9.39 -18.97 13.52
C PRO A 9 8.95 -17.61 14.07
N ALA A 10 9.77 -16.98 14.92
CA ALA A 10 9.52 -15.64 15.45
C ALA A 10 9.55 -14.56 14.36
N ARG A 11 10.49 -14.62 13.40
CA ARG A 11 10.53 -13.68 12.27
C ARG A 11 9.38 -13.88 11.31
N LEU A 12 9.01 -15.12 11.02
CA LEU A 12 7.86 -15.40 10.17
C LEU A 12 6.56 -14.84 10.77
N LYS A 13 6.42 -14.96 12.10
CA LYS A 13 5.30 -14.33 12.82
C LYS A 13 5.32 -12.80 12.70
N GLY A 14 6.48 -12.17 12.87
CA GLY A 14 6.65 -10.73 12.67
C GLY A 14 6.21 -10.27 11.27
N ILE A 15 6.70 -10.93 10.22
CA ILE A 15 6.32 -10.62 8.82
C ILE A 15 4.80 -10.80 8.62
N ALA A 16 4.20 -11.87 9.17
CA ALA A 16 2.77 -12.09 9.06
C ALA A 16 1.95 -11.00 9.78
N ASP A 17 2.42 -10.53 10.93
CA ASP A 17 1.77 -9.46 11.68
C ASP A 17 1.91 -8.11 10.97
N ASP A 18 3.08 -7.82 10.38
CA ASP A 18 3.31 -6.62 9.56
C ASP A 18 2.37 -6.59 8.35
N VAL A 19 2.21 -7.71 7.63
CA VAL A 19 1.26 -7.82 6.50
C VAL A 19 -0.18 -7.59 6.96
N ARG A 20 -0.59 -8.15 8.11
CA ARG A 20 -1.93 -7.90 8.67
C ARG A 20 -2.13 -6.44 9.06
N GLN A 21 -1.11 -5.78 9.59
CA GLN A 21 -1.16 -4.36 9.90
C GLN A 21 -1.37 -3.53 8.63
N VAL A 22 -0.68 -3.85 7.54
CA VAL A 22 -0.88 -3.20 6.23
C VAL A 22 -2.30 -3.46 5.70
N CYS A 23 -2.84 -4.67 5.88
CA CYS A 23 -4.23 -4.98 5.51
C CYS A 23 -5.27 -4.13 6.28
N ASN A 24 -4.97 -3.76 7.53
CA ASN A 24 -5.86 -2.96 8.38
C ASN A 24 -5.79 -1.45 8.11
N LEU A 25 -4.85 -0.97 7.29
CA LEU A 25 -4.79 0.44 6.92
C LEU A 25 -6.01 0.82 6.07
N ALA A 26 -6.53 2.02 6.34
CA ALA A 26 -7.64 2.60 5.59
C ALA A 26 -7.26 2.74 4.12
N ASP A 27 -8.15 2.29 3.22
CA ASP A 27 -7.92 2.39 1.79
C ASP A 27 -8.13 3.84 1.33
N PRO A 28 -7.09 4.52 0.81
CA PRO A 28 -7.22 5.88 0.33
C PRO A 28 -7.86 5.95 -1.08
N VAL A 29 -7.96 4.85 -1.82
CA VAL A 29 -8.48 4.86 -3.20
C VAL A 29 -10.00 5.09 -3.19
N GLY A 30 -10.48 5.94 -4.10
CA GLY A 30 -11.91 6.23 -4.25
C GLY A 30 -12.47 7.29 -3.30
N GLN A 31 -11.68 7.76 -2.31
CA GLN A 31 -12.12 8.84 -1.42
C GLN A 31 -12.23 10.17 -2.19
N VAL A 32 -13.37 10.85 -2.02
CA VAL A 32 -13.59 12.22 -2.52
C VAL A 32 -12.85 13.17 -1.58
N ILE A 33 -11.86 13.87 -2.11
CA ILE A 33 -11.04 14.83 -1.37
C ILE A 33 -11.78 16.16 -1.26
N ASP A 34 -12.47 16.54 -2.33
CA ASP A 34 -13.02 17.88 -2.50
C ASP A 34 -13.99 17.91 -3.68
N GLY A 35 -14.96 18.81 -3.67
CA GLY A 35 -15.94 18.91 -4.73
C GLY A 35 -17.12 19.80 -4.38
N GLY A 36 -17.77 20.32 -5.42
CA GLY A 36 -18.89 21.25 -5.29
C GLY A 36 -19.65 21.40 -6.61
N VAL A 37 -20.82 22.02 -6.52
CA VAL A 37 -21.59 22.43 -7.69
C VAL A 37 -21.19 23.86 -8.01
N LEU A 38 -20.66 24.08 -9.21
CA LEU A 38 -20.37 25.41 -9.73
C LEU A 38 -21.67 26.16 -10.02
N ASP A 39 -21.63 27.49 -10.05
CA ASP A 39 -22.79 28.33 -10.38
C ASP A 39 -23.36 28.07 -11.79
N SER A 40 -22.57 27.42 -12.65
CA SER A 40 -22.99 26.92 -13.97
C SER A 40 -23.79 25.61 -13.93
N GLY A 41 -24.00 25.02 -12.75
CA GLY A 41 -24.65 23.72 -12.55
C GLY A 41 -23.74 22.51 -12.75
N LEU A 42 -22.45 22.72 -13.09
CA LEU A 42 -21.48 21.64 -13.25
C LEU A 42 -21.04 21.10 -11.89
N ARG A 43 -21.02 19.77 -11.76
CA ARG A 43 -20.58 19.07 -10.54
C ARG A 43 -19.12 18.67 -10.68
N LEU A 44 -18.26 19.23 -9.82
CA LEU A 44 -16.83 18.94 -9.79
C LEU A 44 -16.54 18.03 -8.58
N GLU A 45 -15.85 16.92 -8.79
CA GLU A 45 -15.41 16.02 -7.71
C GLU A 45 -13.96 15.61 -7.95
N ARG A 46 -13.11 15.81 -6.93
CA ARG A 46 -11.72 15.36 -6.92
C ARG A 46 -11.62 14.06 -6.13
N ARG A 47 -11.31 12.96 -6.83
CA ARG A 47 -11.20 11.62 -6.23
C ARG A 47 -9.76 11.11 -6.23
N ARG A 48 -9.40 10.34 -5.20
CA ARG A 48 -8.13 9.61 -5.17
C ARG A 48 -8.21 8.42 -6.12
N VAL A 49 -7.27 8.33 -7.05
CA VAL A 49 -7.14 7.23 -8.02
C VAL A 49 -5.82 6.48 -7.79
N PRO A 50 -5.72 5.17 -8.12
CA PRO A 50 -4.46 4.44 -8.06
C PRO A 50 -3.42 5.08 -8.99
N LEU A 51 -2.16 5.07 -8.56
CA LEU A 51 -1.04 5.58 -9.37
C LEU A 51 -0.74 4.73 -10.63
N GLY A 52 -1.26 3.50 -10.69
CA GLY A 52 -0.97 2.55 -11.76
C GLY A 52 0.19 1.63 -11.40
N VAL A 53 1.31 1.73 -12.13
CA VAL A 53 2.48 0.84 -11.97
C VAL A 53 3.51 1.48 -11.04
N ILE A 54 3.98 0.73 -10.04
CA ILE A 54 5.03 1.17 -9.11
C ILE A 54 6.26 0.29 -9.32
N GLY A 55 7.34 0.89 -9.84
CA GLY A 55 8.66 0.26 -9.89
C GLY A 55 9.44 0.55 -8.61
N VAL A 56 9.99 -0.47 -7.96
CA VAL A 56 10.74 -0.29 -6.71
C VAL A 56 12.12 -0.93 -6.83
N ILE A 57 13.15 -0.12 -6.56
CA ILE A 57 14.55 -0.54 -6.52
C ILE A 57 15.05 -0.32 -5.09
N TYR A 58 15.53 -1.37 -4.45
CA TYR A 58 16.08 -1.32 -3.09
C TYR A 58 17.24 -2.30 -2.95
N GLU A 59 18.11 -2.04 -1.99
CA GLU A 59 19.25 -2.89 -1.67
C GLU A 59 18.81 -4.12 -0.86
N ALA A 60 19.45 -5.28 -1.11
CA ALA A 60 19.11 -6.63 -0.64
C ALA A 60 18.63 -6.74 0.82
N ARG A 61 17.36 -6.42 1.05
CA ARG A 61 16.65 -6.58 2.31
C ARG A 61 15.35 -7.33 2.01
N PRO A 62 15.28 -8.65 2.27
CA PRO A 62 14.12 -9.46 1.91
C PRO A 62 12.81 -8.99 2.56
N ASN A 63 12.89 -8.32 3.72
CA ASN A 63 11.71 -7.73 4.37
C ASN A 63 11.09 -6.60 3.53
N VAL A 64 11.92 -5.78 2.86
CA VAL A 64 11.47 -4.65 2.04
C VAL A 64 10.68 -5.12 0.83
N THR A 65 11.00 -6.30 0.29
CA THR A 65 10.22 -6.93 -0.78
C THR A 65 8.77 -7.15 -0.38
N VAL A 66 8.55 -7.68 0.82
CA VAL A 66 7.21 -8.06 1.33
C VAL A 66 6.40 -6.82 1.71
N ASP A 67 7.04 -5.82 2.32
CA ASP A 67 6.39 -4.55 2.67
C ASP A 67 5.90 -3.82 1.43
N VAL A 68 6.76 -3.71 0.41
CA VAL A 68 6.43 -3.06 -0.85
C VAL A 68 5.32 -3.82 -1.58
N ALA A 69 5.41 -5.14 -1.67
CA ALA A 69 4.41 -5.97 -2.32
C ALA A 69 3.05 -5.85 -1.62
N SER A 70 3.00 -5.91 -0.28
CA SER A 70 1.75 -5.79 0.49
C SER A 70 1.11 -4.41 0.36
N LEU A 71 1.90 -3.33 0.38
CA LEU A 71 1.44 -1.95 0.15
C LEU A 71 0.94 -1.71 -1.27
N CYS A 72 1.56 -2.33 -2.28
CA CYS A 72 1.12 -2.24 -3.66
C CYS A 72 -0.18 -3.04 -3.86
N LEU A 73 -0.25 -4.29 -3.37
CA LEU A 73 -1.44 -5.13 -3.51
C LEU A 73 -2.66 -4.48 -2.86
N LYS A 74 -2.50 -3.90 -1.66
CA LYS A 74 -3.59 -3.22 -0.96
C LYS A 74 -4.17 -2.04 -1.74
N ARG A 75 -3.33 -1.30 -2.47
CA ARG A 75 -3.75 -0.14 -3.28
C ARG A 75 -4.29 -0.50 -4.66
N VAL A 76 -3.96 -1.69 -5.17
CA VAL A 76 -4.33 -2.13 -6.52
C VAL A 76 -5.58 -3.02 -6.52
N THR A 77 -5.86 -3.74 -5.42
CA THR A 77 -6.93 -4.73 -5.39
C THR A 77 -8.25 -4.14 -4.85
N ARG A 78 -8.95 -3.34 -5.66
CA ARG A 78 -10.41 -3.21 -5.62
C ARG A 78 -10.98 -2.61 -6.89
#